data_AF-A0A851DPX3-F1
#
_entry.id   AF-A0A851DPX3-F1
#
_cell.length_a   1.000
_cell.length_b   1.000
_cell.length_c   1.000
_cell.angle_alpha   90.00
_cell.angle_beta   90.00
_cell.angle_gamma   90.00
#
_symmetry.space_group_name_H-M   'P 1'
#
loop_
_entity.id
_entity.type
_entity.pdbx_description
1 polymer ?
#
loop_
_entity_poly.entity_id
_entity_poly.type
_entity_poly.pdbx_seq_one_letter_code
_entity_poly.pdbx_strand_id
1 'polypeptide(L)' 'CWACGQSFHWNSMLVAHWRLHPSQKPFVCADCSKSFSLSCSLFRHHCVHIGQRP' A
#
# COMPACT_ATOMS: atom_id res chain seq x y z
N CYS A 1 -11.07 10.31 -1.53
CA CYS A 1 -10.22 9.11 -1.54
C CYS A 1 -9.39 9.12 -0.29
N TRP A 2 -9.58 8.15 0.59
CA TRP A 2 -8.85 8.11 1.86
C TRP A 2 -7.34 7.87 1.68
N ALA A 3 -6.93 7.27 0.55
CA ALA A 3 -5.54 6.93 0.27
C ALA A 3 -4.69 8.13 -0.24
N CYS A 4 -5.31 9.11 -0.92
CA CYS A 4 -4.58 10.23 -1.53
C CYS A 4 -5.20 11.61 -1.27
N GLY A 5 -6.27 11.68 -0.47
CA GLY A 5 -6.95 12.93 -0.12
C GLY A 5 -7.77 13.57 -1.23
N GLN A 6 -7.79 13.01 -2.45
CA GLN A 6 -8.58 13.53 -3.58
C GLN A 6 -10.09 13.49 -3.32
N SER A 7 -10.80 14.58 -3.59
CA SER A 7 -12.25 14.67 -3.38
C SER A 7 -13.01 14.53 -4.70
N PHE A 8 -14.10 13.76 -4.69
CA PHE A 8 -14.91 13.49 -5.88
C PHE A 8 -16.37 13.86 -5.60
N HIS A 9 -17.02 14.52 -6.56
CA HIS A 9 -18.43 14.88 -6.44
C HIS A 9 -19.39 13.68 -6.60
N TRP A 10 -18.98 12.65 -7.35
CA TRP A 10 -19.82 11.50 -7.69
C TRP A 10 -19.15 10.19 -7.27
N ASN A 11 -19.97 9.23 -6.81
CA ASN A 11 -19.48 7.91 -6.41
C ASN A 11 -18.83 7.15 -7.58
N SER A 12 -19.39 7.25 -8.79
CA SER A 12 -18.83 6.64 -10.01
C SER A 12 -17.41 7.12 -10.32
N MET A 13 -17.12 8.41 -10.11
CA MET A 13 -15.79 8.99 -10.28
C MET A 13 -14.82 8.48 -9.20
N LEU A 14 -15.28 8.37 -7.95
CA LEU A 14 -14.49 7.76 -6.88
C LEU A 14 -14.14 6.30 -7.19
N VAL A 15 -15.11 5.50 -7.65
CA VAL A 15 -14.90 4.08 -8.00
C VAL A 15 -13.94 3.93 -9.19
N ALA A 16 -14.08 4.75 -10.22
CA ALA A 16 -13.15 4.77 -11.35
C ALA A 16 -11.73 5.18 -10.91
N HIS A 17 -11.61 6.20 -10.07
CA HIS A 17 -10.35 6.62 -9.47
C HIS A 17 -9.71 5.54 -8.61
N TRP A 18 -10.51 4.76 -7.88
CA TRP A 18 -10.04 3.60 -7.11
C TRP A 18 -9.37 2.53 -7.97
N ARG A 19 -9.79 2.37 -9.23
CA ARG A 19 -9.13 1.44 -10.16
C ARG A 19 -7.79 1.96 -10.67
N LEU A 20 -7.59 3.28 -10.63
CA LEU A 20 -6.33 3.93 -10.97
C LEU A 20 -5.31 3.86 -9.83
N HIS A 21 -5.74 3.55 -8.60
CA HIS A 21 -4.83 3.20 -7.53
C HIS A 21 -4.21 1.83 -7.85
N PRO A 22 -3.02 1.80 -8.49
CA PRO A 22 -2.48 0.59 -9.05
C PRO A 22 -1.91 -0.20 -7.88
N SER A 23 -2.64 -1.22 -7.41
CA SER A 23 -2.26 -1.98 -6.22
C SER A 23 -1.78 -1.05 -5.11
N GLN A 24 -2.69 -0.30 -4.48
CA GLN A 24 -2.46 0.24 -3.13
C GLN A 24 -2.34 -0.96 -2.21
N LYS A 25 -1.18 -1.57 -2.32
CA LYS A 25 -0.62 -2.65 -1.55
C LYS A 25 -0.76 -2.19 -0.10
N PRO A 26 -1.79 -2.67 0.63
CA PRO A 26 -2.17 -2.06 1.91
C PRO A 26 -1.06 -2.24 2.95
N PHE A 27 -0.13 -3.16 2.67
CA PHE A 27 1.02 -3.47 3.49
C PHE A 27 2.21 -2.62 3.01
N VAL A 28 2.35 -1.43 3.59
CA VAL A 28 3.49 -0.54 3.34
C VAL A 28 4.50 -0.71 4.46
N CYS A 29 5.78 -0.85 4.09
CA CYS A 29 6.89 -0.84 5.04
C CYS A 29 7.13 0.60 5.51
N ALA A 30 7.08 0.83 6.83
CA ALA A 30 7.30 2.14 7.42
C ALA A 30 8.76 2.62 7.25
N ASP A 31 9.73 1.70 7.22
CA ASP A 31 11.15 2.02 7.17
C ASP A 31 11.63 2.47 5.78
N CYS A 32 11.04 1.96 4.70
CA CYS A 32 11.49 2.27 3.33
C CYS A 32 10.36 2.63 2.35
N SER A 33 9.12 2.78 2.83
CA SER A 33 7.94 3.12 2.03
C SER A 33 7.64 2.14 0.87
N LYS A 34 8.24 0.93 0.87
CA LYS A 34 7.90 -0.11 -0.10
C LYS A 34 6.55 -0.71 0.21
N SER A 35 5.75 -0.93 -0.83
CA SER A 35 4.41 -1.48 -0.70
C SER A 35 4.35 -2.93 -1.18
N PHE A 36 3.57 -3.76 -0.48
CA PHE A 36 3.35 -5.19 -0.74
C PHE A 36 1.85 -5.56 -0.81
N SER A 37 1.49 -6.50 -1.71
CA SER A 37 0.08 -6.86 -1.94
C SER A 37 -0.46 -7.82 -0.88
N LEU A 38 0.45 -8.44 -0.13
CA LEU A 38 0.18 -9.48 0.86
C LEU A 38 0.96 -9.16 2.14
N SER A 39 0.36 -9.45 3.28
CA SER A 39 0.98 -9.27 4.60
C SER A 39 2.23 -10.12 4.76
N CYS A 40 2.21 -11.37 4.28
CA CYS A 40 3.37 -12.28 4.32
C CYS A 40 4.60 -11.71 3.57
N SER A 41 4.37 -11.04 2.44
CA SER A 41 5.44 -10.39 1.68
C SER A 41 6.05 -9.20 2.43
N LEU A 42 5.22 -8.40 3.13
CA LEU A 42 5.69 -7.34 4.01
C LEU A 42 6.48 -7.91 5.20
N PHE A 43 5.97 -8.96 5.85
CA PHE A 43 6.61 -9.59 7.01
C PHE A 43 7.99 -10.13 6.66
N ARG A 44 8.13 -10.87 5.55
CA ARG A 44 9.43 -11.33 5.05
C ARG A 44 10.36 -10.17 4.70
N HIS A 45 9.80 -9.08 4.18
CA HIS A 45 10.58 -7.88 3.87
C HIS A 45 11.09 -7.18 5.15
N HIS A 46 10.30 -7.14 6.23
CA HIS A 46 10.72 -6.61 7.51
C HIS A 46 11.97 -7.34 8.06
N CYS A 47 12.11 -8.65 7.81
CA CYS A 47 13.32 -9.39 8.20
C CYS A 47 14.61 -8.80 7.60
N VAL A 48 14.53 -8.15 6.43
CA VAL A 48 15.67 -7.47 5.79
C VAL A 48 16.08 -6.23 6.60
N HIS A 49 15.12 -5.51 7.17
CA HIS A 49 15.38 -4.33 8.00
C HIS A 49 15.92 -4.69 9.38
N ILE A 50 15.39 -5.78 9.97
CA ILE A 50 15.80 -6.23 11.30
C ILE A 50 17.21 -6.87 11.24
N GLY A 51 17.77 -7.07 10.05
CA GLY A 51 19.13 -7.58 9.88
C GLY A 51 19.32 -8.94 10.53
N GLN A 52 18.26 -9.75 10.67
CA GLN A 52 18.36 -11.11 11.20
C GLN A 52 19.08 -11.98 10.19
N ARG A 53 20.41 -11.91 10.23
CA ARG A 53 21.23 -13.13 10.20
C ARG A 53 20.82 -13.95 11.43
N PRO A 54 20.44 -15.24 11.27
CA PRO A 54 20.51 -16.15 12.40
C PRO A 54 21.94 -16.22 12.95
#